data_AF-A0A958CM13-F1
#
_entry.id   AF-A0A958CM13-F1
#
_cell.length_a   1.000
_cell.length_b   1.000
_cell.length_c   1.000
_cell.angle_alpha   90.00
_cell.angle_beta   90.00
_cell.angle_gamma   90.00
#
_symmetry.space_group_name_H-M   'P 1'
#
loop_
_entity.id
_entity.type
_entity.pdbx_description
1 polymer ?
#
loop_
_entity_poly.entity_id
_entity_poly.type
_entity_poly.pdbx_seq_one_letter_code
_entity_poly.pdbx_strand_id
1 'polypeptide(L)'
;MSESLHWRGGALVGAFNATWPFATLKATRETITLSVVLSGIYVFDHRNIQGLARHNGILSTGLQILHTEQKYPSFVVFCFFYFRKLKSELEALGFRVEDS
;
A
#
# COMPACT_ATOMS: atom_id res chain seq x y z
N MET A 1 2.34 -16.64 16.19
CA MET A 1 2.40 -15.17 16.18
C MET A 1 2.13 -14.73 14.75
N SER A 2 1.03 -14.03 14.50
CA SER A 2 0.74 -13.48 13.17
C SER A 2 1.77 -12.39 12.89
N GLU A 3 2.70 -12.65 11.97
CA GLU A 3 3.62 -11.63 11.48
C GLU A 3 2.78 -10.55 10.80
N SER A 4 2.84 -9.34 11.35
CA SER A 4 2.16 -8.18 10.80
C SER A 4 3.18 -7.10 10.52
N LEU A 5 3.10 -6.58 9.31
CA LEU A 5 3.90 -5.48 8.79
C LEU A 5 3.27 -4.15 9.23
N HIS A 6 4.10 -3.14 9.54
CA HIS A 6 3.61 -1.79 9.84
C HIS A 6 4.61 -0.72 9.39
N TRP A 7 4.16 0.17 8.49
CA TRP A 7 4.94 1.29 7.97
C TRP A 7 4.16 2.61 8.06
N ARG A 8 4.89 3.71 8.26
CA ARG A 8 4.38 5.08 8.13
C ARG A 8 4.93 5.75 6.88
N GLY A 9 4.06 6.45 6.16
CA GLY A 9 4.31 6.95 4.83
C GLY A 9 3.42 8.14 4.47
N GLY A 10 3.42 8.46 3.17
CA GLY A 10 2.34 9.22 2.55
C GLY A 10 1.41 8.27 1.77
N ALA A 11 0.37 8.81 1.16
CA ALA A 11 -0.49 8.06 0.26
C ALA A 11 -1.09 8.95 -0.82
N LEU A 12 -1.30 8.38 -2.00
CA LEU A 12 -2.07 8.97 -3.08
C LEU A 12 -3.28 8.06 -3.34
N VAL A 13 -4.47 8.57 -3.06
CA VAL A 13 -5.73 7.82 -3.15
C VAL A 13 -6.71 8.59 -4.04
N GLY A 14 -6.88 8.15 -5.29
CA GLY A 14 -7.57 8.91 -6.32
C GLY A 14 -6.93 10.29 -6.51
N ALA A 15 -7.72 11.35 -6.32
CA ALA A 15 -7.25 12.73 -6.36
C ALA A 15 -6.69 13.25 -5.02
N PHE A 16 -6.77 12.46 -3.94
CA PHE A 16 -6.34 12.87 -2.61
C PHE A 16 -4.86 12.51 -2.39
N ASN A 17 -4.03 13.52 -2.10
CA ASN A 17 -2.62 13.34 -1.80
C ASN A 17 -2.32 13.68 -0.33
N ALA A 18 -1.90 12.67 0.44
CA ALA A 18 -1.40 12.79 1.79
C ALA A 18 0.13 12.67 1.79
N THR A 19 0.83 13.74 2.15
CA THR A 19 2.29 13.72 2.25
C THR A 19 2.75 12.91 3.48
N TRP A 20 4.04 12.61 3.55
CA TRP A 20 4.60 11.95 4.72
C TRP A 20 4.51 12.87 5.96
N PRO A 21 4.14 12.39 7.16
CA PRO A 21 3.82 11.01 7.58
C PRO A 21 2.31 10.75 7.80
N PHE A 22 1.45 11.19 6.88
CA PHE A 22 -0.01 11.15 7.06
C PHE A 22 -0.70 9.86 6.60
N ALA A 23 0.05 8.83 6.25
CA ALA A 23 -0.48 7.50 5.93
C ALA A 23 0.22 6.39 6.72
N THR A 24 -0.49 5.30 6.95
CA THR A 24 -0.01 4.11 7.63
C THR A 24 -0.41 2.87 6.83
N LEU A 25 0.56 2.05 6.47
CA LEU A 25 0.36 0.75 5.82
C LEU A 25 0.55 -0.35 6.85
N LYS A 26 -0.42 -1.25 6.96
CA LYS A 26 -0.30 -2.51 7.70
C LYS A 26 -0.61 -3.66 6.78
N ALA A 27 0.10 -4.77 6.91
CA ALA A 27 -0.21 -5.97 6.15
C ALA A 27 -0.13 -7.22 7.01
N THR A 28 -1.00 -8.18 6.71
CA THR A 28 -0.98 -9.56 7.17
C THR A 28 -1.02 -10.46 5.94
N ARG A 29 -1.00 -11.78 6.11
CA ARG A 29 -1.12 -12.72 4.99
C ARG A 29 -2.47 -12.61 4.25
N GLU A 30 -3.48 -12.10 4.94
CA GLU A 30 -4.87 -12.04 4.48
C GLU A 30 -5.28 -10.66 4.00
N THR A 31 -4.64 -9.59 4.51
CA THR A 31 -5.11 -8.23 4.26
C THR A 31 -3.99 -7.21 4.16
N ILE A 32 -4.24 -6.15 3.38
CA ILE A 32 -3.48 -4.90 3.45
C ILE A 32 -4.44 -3.80 3.92
N THR A 33 -4.06 -3.12 4.99
CA THR A 33 -4.78 -1.95 5.51
C THR A 33 -3.96 -0.69 5.26
N LEU A 34 -4.55 0.26 4.56
CA LEU A 34 -4.01 1.60 4.36
C LEU A 34 -4.87 2.61 5.11
N SER A 35 -4.34 3.21 6.17
CA SER A 35 -4.97 4.32 6.87
C SER A 35 -4.38 5.64 6.39
N VAL A 36 -5.24 6.57 5.98
CA VAL A 36 -4.84 7.86 5.46
C VAL A 36 -5.58 8.95 6.21
N VAL A 37 -4.84 9.88 6.82
CA VAL A 37 -5.41 11.00 7.57
C VAL A 37 -6.32 11.82 6.64
N LEU A 38 -7.53 12.13 7.11
CA LEU A 38 -8.62 12.82 6.38
C LEU A 38 -9.26 12.08 5.20
N SER A 39 -8.67 10.98 4.69
CA SER A 39 -9.24 10.18 3.59
C SER A 39 -9.95 8.92 4.07
N GLY A 40 -9.53 8.35 5.22
CA GLY A 40 -10.16 7.19 5.84
C GLY A 40 -9.26 5.95 5.89
N ILE A 41 -9.88 4.79 6.07
CA ILE A 41 -9.21 3.50 6.18
C ILE A 41 -9.67 2.60 5.03
N TYR A 42 -8.71 2.09 4.28
CA TYR A 42 -8.91 1.18 3.14
C TYR A 42 -8.38 -0.19 3.53
N VAL A 43 -9.24 -1.23 3.45
CA VAL A 43 -8.87 -2.59 3.79
C VAL A 43 -9.05 -3.47 2.57
N PHE A 44 -7.95 -3.99 2.06
CA PHE A 44 -7.90 -4.86 0.89
C PHE A 44 -7.71 -6.31 1.36
N ASP A 45 -8.69 -7.18 1.11
CA ASP A 45 -8.50 -8.63 1.23
C ASP A 45 -7.51 -9.08 0.14
N HIS A 46 -6.62 -10.01 0.47
CA HIS A 46 -5.63 -10.55 -0.46
C HIS A 46 -6.29 -11.04 -1.76
N ARG A 47 -7.49 -11.62 -1.70
CA ARG A 47 -8.25 -12.07 -2.88
C ARG A 47 -8.71 -10.93 -3.79
N ASN A 48 -8.85 -9.73 -3.24
CA ASN A 48 -9.24 -8.53 -3.99
C ASN A 48 -8.01 -7.76 -4.48
N ILE A 49 -6.79 -8.16 -4.13
CA ILE A 49 -5.55 -7.58 -4.63
C ILE A 49 -5.13 -8.34 -5.88
N GLN A 50 -5.15 -7.67 -7.02
CA GLN A 50 -4.69 -8.22 -8.29
C GLN A 50 -3.17 -8.26 -8.39
N GLY A 51 -2.51 -7.32 -7.72
CA GLY A 51 -1.05 -7.23 -7.69
C GLY A 51 -0.60 -6.01 -6.91
N LEU A 52 0.68 -6.01 -6.56
CA LEU A 52 1.36 -4.87 -5.98
C LEU A 52 2.47 -4.45 -6.95
N ALA A 53 2.59 -3.16 -7.22
CA ALA A 53 3.57 -2.67 -8.19
C ALA A 53 4.36 -1.49 -7.62
N ARG A 54 5.59 -1.34 -8.10
CA ARG A 54 6.40 -0.16 -7.79
C ARG A 54 5.84 1.06 -8.52
N HIS A 55 5.48 2.08 -7.76
CA HIS A 55 5.11 3.38 -8.30
C HIS A 55 6.29 4.36 -8.17
N ASN A 56 6.77 4.90 -9.29
CA ASN A 56 7.81 5.92 -9.30
C ASN A 56 7.15 7.30 -9.39
N GLY A 57 6.90 7.92 -8.22
CA GLY A 57 6.46 9.31 -8.13
C GLY A 57 7.63 10.30 -8.27
N ILE A 58 7.32 11.58 -8.45
CA ILE A 58 8.31 12.65 -8.69
C ILE A 58 9.28 12.82 -7.51
N LEU A 59 8.78 12.70 -6.27
CA LEU A 59 9.55 12.93 -5.04
C LEU A 59 9.76 11.67 -4.18
N SER A 60 9.07 10.58 -4.50
CA SER A 60 9.14 9.34 -3.72
C SER A 60 8.77 8.13 -4.55
N THR A 61 9.40 6.99 -4.26
CA THR A 61 8.87 5.68 -4.65
C THR A 61 7.65 5.33 -3.79
N GLY A 62 6.72 4.56 -4.33
CA GLY A 62 5.55 4.07 -3.62
C GLY A 62 5.19 2.65 -4.01
N LEU A 63 4.29 2.05 -3.23
CA LEU A 63 3.66 0.77 -3.49
C LEU A 63 2.25 1.04 -4.03
N GLN A 64 2.02 0.77 -5.31
CA GLN A 64 0.68 0.78 -5.87
C GLN A 64 -0.04 -0.51 -5.53
N ILE A 65 -1.27 -0.39 -5.04
CA ILE A 65 -2.15 -1.51 -4.72
C ILE A 65 -3.15 -1.64 -5.87
N LEU A 66 -2.99 -2.66 -6.72
CA LEU A 66 -3.95 -2.97 -7.78
C LEU A 66 -5.04 -3.85 -7.17
N HIS A 67 -6.30 -3.40 -7.20
CA HIS A 67 -7.40 -4.10 -6.53
C HIS A 67 -8.70 -4.09 -7.34
N THR A 68 -9.62 -4.98 -6.98
CA THR A 68 -10.97 -5.09 -7.56
C THR A 68 -12.07 -4.46 -6.69
N GLU A 69 -11.73 -3.92 -5.52
CA GLU A 69 -12.71 -3.35 -4.59
C GLU A 69 -13.41 -2.10 -5.18
N GLN A 70 -14.68 -2.23 -5.56
CA GLN A 70 -15.43 -1.19 -6.27
C GLN A 70 -15.72 0.06 -5.44
N LYS A 71 -15.67 -0.06 -4.10
CA LYS A 71 -15.92 1.05 -3.18
C LYS A 71 -14.73 2.00 -3.07
N TYR A 72 -13.54 1.58 -3.52
CA TYR A 72 -12.31 2.32 -3.36
C TYR A 72 -11.87 2.94 -4.69
N PRO A 73 -11.18 4.10 -4.67
CA PRO A 73 -10.59 4.66 -5.88
C PRO A 73 -9.66 3.65 -6.52
N SER A 74 -9.69 3.51 -7.84
CA SER A 74 -8.85 2.56 -8.58
C SER A 74 -7.35 2.88 -8.50
N PHE A 75 -6.99 4.11 -8.14
CA PHE A 75 -5.61 4.53 -7.96
C PHE A 75 -5.29 4.68 -6.47
N VAL A 76 -4.54 3.72 -5.92
CA VAL A 76 -4.11 3.70 -4.51
C VAL A 76 -2.61 3.44 -4.44
N VAL A 77 -1.86 4.37 -3.89
CA VAL A 77 -0.41 4.27 -3.71
C VAL A 77 -0.03 4.63 -2.29
N PHE A 78 0.78 3.79 -1.64
CA PHE A 78 1.47 4.12 -0.39
C PHE A 78 2.87 4.62 -0.70
N CYS A 79 3.17 5.88 -0.38
CA CYS A 79 4.44 6.52 -0.68
C CYS A 79 5.46 6.30 0.45
N PHE A 80 6.64 5.79 0.11
CA PHE A 80 7.62 5.36 1.11
C PHE A 80 9.07 5.30 0.58
N PHE A 81 10.04 5.63 1.43
CA PHE A 81 11.46 5.73 1.04
C PHE A 81 12.19 4.39 0.96
N TYR A 82 11.78 3.36 1.71
CA TYR A 82 12.49 2.08 1.80
C TYR A 82 11.75 0.96 1.05
N PHE A 83 11.43 1.20 -0.23
CA PHE A 83 10.64 0.28 -1.06
C PHE A 83 11.18 -1.15 -1.09
N ARG A 84 12.50 -1.34 -1.19
CA ARG A 84 13.12 -2.68 -1.20
C ARG A 84 12.81 -3.48 0.07
N LYS A 85 12.83 -2.83 1.23
CA LYS A 85 12.53 -3.48 2.51
C LYS A 85 11.03 -3.82 2.61
N LEU A 86 10.18 -2.86 2.26
CA LEU A 86 8.73 -3.05 2.20
C LEU A 86 8.36 -4.21 1.27
N LYS A 87 8.97 -4.27 0.08
CA LYS A 87 8.79 -5.37 -0.89
C LYS A 87 9.11 -6.72 -0.26
N SER A 88 10.30 -6.87 0.33
CA SER A 88 10.72 -8.14 0.94
C SER A 88 9.78 -8.60 2.06
N GLU A 89 9.28 -7.67 2.87
CA GLU A 89 8.34 -7.99 3.96
C GLU A 89 6.95 -8.39 3.43
N LEU A 90 6.48 -7.77 2.35
CA LEU A 90 5.23 -8.15 1.68
C LEU A 90 5.34 -9.51 0.99
N GLU A 91 6.48 -9.80 0.36
CA GLU A 91 6.76 -11.12 -0.23
C GLU A 91 6.80 -12.23 0.83
N ALA A 92 7.35 -11.94 2.02
CA ALA A 92 7.31 -12.88 3.15
C ALA A 92 5.88 -13.16 3.65
N LEU A 93 4.95 -12.22 3.45
CA LEU A 93 3.52 -12.39 3.74
C LEU A 93 2.75 -13.09 2.61
N GLY A 94 3.40 -13.42 1.49
CA GLY A 94 2.81 -14.13 0.36
C GLY A 94 2.24 -13.23 -0.72
N PHE A 95 2.47 -11.91 -0.67
CA PHE A 95 2.09 -11.02 -1.76
C PHE A 95 3.13 -11.05 -2.88
N ARG A 96 2.68 -10.85 -4.11
CA ARG A 96 3.56 -10.66 -5.27
C ARG A 96 3.73 -9.17 -5.56
N VAL A 97 4.98 -8.69 -5.56
CA VAL A 97 5.33 -7.29 -5.82
C VAL A 97 6.18 -7.18 -7.09
N GLU A 98 5.69 -6.41 -8.06
CA GLU A 98 6.35 -6.19 -9.35
C GLU A 98 7.22 -4.92 -9.32
N ASP A 99 8.45 -5.02 -9.84
CA ASP A 99 9.31 -3.88 -10.12
C ASP A 99 8.99 -3.37 -11.52
N SER A 100 8.04 -2.44 -11.61
CA SER A 100 7.73 -1.69 -12.83
C SER A 100 8.74 -0.60 -13.15
#